data_AF-H7EGW0-F1
#
_entry.id   AF-H7EGW0-F1
#
_cell.length_a   1.000
_cell.length_b   1.000
_cell.length_c   1.000
_cell.angle_alpha   90.00
_cell.angle_beta   90.00
_cell.angle_gamma   90.00
#
_symmetry.space_group_name_H-M   'P 1'
#
loop_
_entity.id
_entity.type
_entity.pdbx_description
1 polymer ?
#
loop_
_entity_poly.entity_id
_entity_poly.type
_entity_poly.pdbx_seq_one_letter_code
_entity_poly.pdbx_strand_id
1 'polypeptide(L)'
;MTSQSLQDLLNNIAKSKMPEFDKGYAETIDCFWEKFIEPRLPKKEIVLAWHDLLMKYVDDEDCVFVIRAFSNTNKTPRRCLLTKTDDSFSYTYSDNGFGKLIAKMTYLNSVLSYDDFKNAMLLGWLPISEFIGSEEKSKAFYKMKKFEYAEYKLAHIIDSGMIFDIDGKLVGMQEICENYFPAGNLDDWKLINNSFIRNVKVKNDARKIVTAHFLRFVDPLNYVLTPKPARNGFVYQKSDVGISDIAEYQKFQRYAVKRFSELYGNTYKQFLKRLCVSESMNSELTESSNLGNSIIKIHWGNFSLNEKKVISTCITHSTGPNNYKVCYSYNRLIFFRDIIESLKDDDMFACKTPEGTYAMSKKDFYRVFANVANNITCYQQDGKYSYSTTPSKAKQFLIE
;
A
#
# COMPACT_ATOMS: atom_id res chain seq x y z
N MET A 1 -36.02 -1.24 5.52
CA MET A 1 -34.64 -1.73 5.74
C MET A 1 -34.44 -1.76 7.24
N THR A 2 -34.21 -2.92 7.83
CA THR A 2 -33.98 -3.08 9.27
C THR A 2 -32.69 -2.36 9.65
N SER A 3 -32.73 -1.44 10.62
CA SER A 3 -31.53 -0.77 11.12
C SER A 3 -30.64 -1.82 11.78
N GLN A 4 -29.56 -2.18 11.11
CA GLN A 4 -28.51 -2.99 11.73
C GLN A 4 -27.94 -2.17 12.90
N SER A 5 -27.83 -2.77 14.09
CA SER A 5 -27.19 -2.06 15.21
C SER A 5 -25.72 -1.78 14.85
N LEU A 6 -25.17 -0.66 15.33
CA LEU A 6 -23.74 -0.33 15.15
C LEU A 6 -22.85 -1.52 15.55
N GLN A 7 -23.21 -2.22 16.62
CA GLN A 7 -22.48 -3.38 17.11
C GLN A 7 -22.48 -4.54 16.10
N ASP A 8 -23.62 -4.81 15.45
CA ASP A 8 -23.73 -5.85 14.42
C ASP A 8 -22.94 -5.48 13.16
N LEU A 9 -22.96 -4.20 12.77
CA LEU A 9 -22.18 -3.70 11.65
C LEU A 9 -20.68 -3.89 11.90
N LEU A 10 -20.20 -3.44 13.06
CA LEU A 10 -18.80 -3.60 13.48
C LEU A 10 -18.40 -5.08 13.64
N ASN A 11 -19.34 -5.94 14.03
CA ASN A 11 -19.13 -7.38 14.08
C ASN A 11 -19.01 -8.00 12.68
N ASN A 12 -19.83 -7.56 11.73
CA ASN A 12 -19.77 -8.03 10.36
C ASN A 12 -18.49 -7.57 9.65
N ILE A 13 -18.11 -6.29 9.78
CA ILE A 13 -16.87 -5.75 9.20
C ILE A 13 -15.64 -6.55 9.64
N ALA A 14 -15.59 -6.98 10.91
CA ALA A 14 -14.48 -7.78 11.41
C ALA A 14 -14.39 -9.16 10.72
N LYS A 15 -15.53 -9.74 10.33
CA LYS A 15 -15.63 -11.07 9.69
C LYS A 15 -15.52 -11.02 8.15
N SER A 16 -15.94 -9.93 7.52
CA SER A 16 -15.93 -9.80 6.06
C SER A 16 -14.51 -9.82 5.50
N LYS A 17 -14.32 -10.49 4.36
CA LYS A 17 -13.05 -10.51 3.64
C LYS A 17 -12.95 -9.33 2.66
N MET A 18 -11.72 -8.92 2.37
CA MET A 18 -11.45 -8.01 1.26
C MET A 18 -11.59 -8.79 -0.07
N PRO A 19 -11.95 -8.13 -1.19
CA PRO A 19 -12.05 -8.81 -2.49
C PRO A 19 -10.73 -9.43 -2.90
N GLU A 20 -10.72 -10.67 -3.36
CA GLU A 20 -9.49 -11.32 -3.87
C GLU A 20 -9.06 -10.71 -5.21
N PHE A 21 -7.82 -10.99 -5.65
CA PHE A 21 -7.34 -10.56 -6.95
C PHE A 21 -6.50 -11.60 -7.67
N ASP A 22 -6.71 -11.69 -8.98
CA ASP A 22 -5.92 -12.55 -9.86
C ASP A 22 -4.50 -12.03 -10.06
N LYS A 23 -3.64 -12.92 -10.55
CA LYS A 23 -2.30 -12.56 -11.01
C LYS A 23 -2.36 -11.61 -12.18
N GLY A 24 -1.41 -10.68 -12.25
CA GLY A 24 -1.30 -9.77 -13.38
C GLY A 24 0.01 -9.04 -13.46
N TYR A 25 0.13 -8.23 -14.51
CA TYR A 25 1.33 -7.47 -14.85
C TYR A 25 0.97 -6.11 -15.45
N ALA A 26 1.75 -5.10 -15.10
CA ALA A 26 1.69 -3.78 -15.70
C ALA A 26 3.10 -3.22 -15.90
N GLU A 27 3.36 -2.77 -17.13
CA GLU A 27 4.65 -2.18 -17.48
C GLU A 27 4.79 -0.75 -16.95
N THR A 28 3.70 0.03 -17.00
CA THR A 28 3.67 1.45 -16.62
C THR A 28 2.72 1.71 -15.45
N ILE A 29 2.85 2.88 -14.83
CA ILE A 29 1.94 3.34 -13.77
C ILE A 29 0.49 3.37 -14.26
N ASP A 30 0.26 3.87 -15.47
CA ASP A 30 -1.08 3.97 -16.06
C ASP A 30 -1.70 2.59 -16.27
N CYS A 31 -0.95 1.67 -16.87
CA CYS A 31 -1.36 0.27 -17.04
C CYS A 31 -1.68 -0.40 -15.69
N PHE A 32 -0.93 -0.08 -14.63
CA PHE A 32 -1.20 -0.60 -13.29
C PHE A 32 -2.44 0.03 -12.67
N TRP A 33 -2.67 1.33 -12.90
CA TRP A 33 -3.87 2.02 -12.47
C TRP A 33 -5.12 1.35 -13.06
N GLU A 34 -5.18 1.23 -14.39
CA GLU A 34 -6.32 0.67 -15.12
C GLU A 34 -6.58 -0.81 -14.76
N LYS A 35 -5.52 -1.62 -14.64
CA LYS A 35 -5.67 -3.08 -14.42
C LYS A 35 -5.87 -3.46 -12.96
N PHE A 36 -5.22 -2.75 -12.03
CA PHE A 36 -5.21 -3.12 -10.62
C PHE A 36 -6.03 -2.15 -9.75
N ILE A 37 -5.77 -0.85 -9.84
CA ILE A 37 -6.31 0.13 -8.90
C ILE A 37 -7.77 0.46 -9.19
N GLU A 38 -8.06 0.91 -10.41
CA GLU A 38 -9.37 1.43 -10.80
C GLU A 38 -10.52 0.42 -10.61
N PRO A 39 -10.40 -0.86 -10.99
CA PRO A 39 -11.45 -1.86 -10.76
C PRO A 39 -11.72 -2.13 -9.27
N ARG A 40 -10.80 -1.72 -8.40
CA ARG A 40 -10.88 -1.94 -6.96
C ARG A 40 -11.26 -0.69 -6.20
N LEU A 41 -11.31 0.49 -6.81
CA LEU A 41 -11.69 1.71 -6.11
C LEU A 41 -13.08 1.55 -5.47
N PRO A 42 -13.30 2.05 -4.24
CA PRO A 42 -14.64 2.06 -3.67
C PRO A 42 -15.58 2.92 -4.52
N LYS A 43 -16.88 2.66 -4.40
CA LYS A 43 -17.89 3.46 -5.08
C LYS A 43 -17.74 4.94 -4.71
N LYS A 44 -17.83 5.81 -5.71
CA LYS A 44 -17.61 7.26 -5.55
C LYS A 44 -18.52 7.86 -4.47
N GLU A 45 -19.79 7.47 -4.45
CA GLU A 45 -20.77 7.92 -3.47
C GLU A 45 -20.42 7.50 -2.03
N ILE A 46 -19.79 6.34 -1.84
CA ILE A 46 -19.34 5.87 -0.52
C ILE A 46 -18.11 6.66 -0.05
N VAL A 47 -17.17 6.94 -0.95
CA VAL A 47 -16.01 7.79 -0.66
C VAL A 47 -16.44 9.19 -0.24
N LEU A 48 -17.37 9.80 -1.00
CA LEU A 48 -17.87 11.13 -0.69
C LEU A 48 -18.66 11.16 0.63
N ALA A 49 -19.47 10.14 0.91
CA ALA A 49 -20.21 10.06 2.18
C ALA A 49 -19.27 9.94 3.39
N TRP A 50 -18.19 9.17 3.29
CA TRP A 50 -17.15 9.13 4.33
C TRP A 50 -16.43 10.47 4.46
N HIS A 51 -16.06 11.10 3.34
CA HIS A 51 -15.40 12.40 3.35
C HIS A 51 -16.26 13.47 4.05
N ASP A 52 -17.54 13.59 3.68
CA ASP A 52 -18.47 14.56 4.27
C ASP A 52 -18.65 14.32 5.78
N LEU A 53 -18.76 13.06 6.19
CA LEU A 53 -18.84 12.68 7.61
C LEU A 53 -17.58 13.08 8.37
N LEU A 54 -16.40 12.78 7.83
CA LEU A 54 -15.11 13.07 8.46
C LEU A 54 -14.86 14.58 8.54
N MET A 55 -15.18 15.33 7.48
CA MET A 55 -15.11 16.79 7.46
C MET A 55 -16.00 17.41 8.53
N LYS A 56 -17.25 16.94 8.65
CA LYS A 56 -18.15 17.36 9.72
C LYS A 56 -17.58 17.03 11.11
N TYR A 57 -17.01 15.84 11.28
CA TYR A 57 -16.48 15.37 12.55
C TYR A 57 -15.26 16.17 13.03
N VAL A 58 -14.32 16.49 12.14
CA VAL A 58 -13.11 17.24 12.53
C VAL A 58 -13.38 18.72 12.82
N ASP A 59 -14.52 19.24 12.37
CA ASP A 59 -14.95 20.61 12.66
C ASP A 59 -15.75 20.71 13.96
N ASP A 60 -16.24 19.59 14.51
CA ASP A 60 -16.97 19.52 15.78
C ASP A 60 -16.09 19.86 17.01
N GLU A 61 -16.69 20.49 18.02
CA GLU A 61 -16.03 20.87 19.27
C GLU A 61 -15.66 19.66 20.13
N ASP A 62 -16.36 18.54 20.00
CA ASP A 62 -16.06 17.34 20.79
C ASP A 62 -15.66 16.18 19.87
N CYS A 63 -14.36 16.07 19.61
CA CYS A 63 -13.78 15.00 18.80
C CYS A 63 -12.58 14.34 19.47
N VAL A 64 -12.42 13.03 19.22
CA VAL A 64 -11.20 12.27 19.50
C VAL A 64 -10.46 12.07 18.18
N PHE A 65 -9.24 12.58 18.08
CA PHE A 65 -8.37 12.34 16.93
C PHE A 65 -7.51 11.09 17.15
N VAL A 66 -7.24 10.36 16.07
CA VAL A 66 -6.32 9.22 16.09
C VAL A 66 -5.04 9.61 15.37
N ILE A 67 -3.94 9.64 16.10
CA ILE A 67 -2.61 9.98 15.60
C ILE A 67 -1.85 8.70 15.28
N ARG A 68 -1.26 8.60 14.09
CA ARG A 68 -0.45 7.44 13.71
C ARG A 68 0.91 7.58 14.40
N ALA A 69 1.23 6.62 15.26
CA ALA A 69 2.48 6.57 15.99
C ALA A 69 3.65 6.22 15.04
N PHE A 70 4.70 7.03 15.04
CA PHE A 70 5.99 6.73 14.40
C PHE A 70 7.00 6.35 15.48
N SER A 71 7.56 5.15 15.41
CA SER A 71 8.32 4.51 16.49
C SER A 71 9.83 4.83 16.48
N ASN A 72 10.24 5.99 15.97
CA ASN A 72 11.66 6.36 15.91
C ASN A 72 12.13 7.30 17.03
N THR A 73 11.27 7.56 18.02
CA THR A 73 11.62 8.33 19.23
C THR A 73 12.19 7.42 20.32
N ASN A 74 13.00 7.99 21.22
CA ASN A 74 13.45 7.31 22.47
C ASN A 74 12.28 7.00 23.43
N LYS A 75 11.04 7.40 23.11
CA LYS A 75 9.82 7.11 23.88
C LYS A 75 8.71 6.65 22.94
N THR A 76 8.40 5.37 22.96
CA THR A 76 7.31 4.78 22.18
C THR A 76 5.96 5.42 22.53
N PRO A 77 5.20 5.95 21.55
CA PRO A 77 3.85 6.47 21.80
C PRO A 77 2.93 5.41 22.41
N ARG A 78 2.16 5.80 23.43
CA ARG A 78 1.21 4.91 24.12
C ARG A 78 -0.07 4.75 23.32
N ARG A 79 -0.15 3.66 22.55
CA ARG A 79 -1.24 3.38 21.60
C ARG A 79 -2.56 3.12 22.33
N CYS A 80 -3.65 3.64 21.79
CA CYS A 80 -5.03 3.48 22.24
C CYS A 80 -5.33 4.02 23.64
N LEU A 81 -4.43 4.80 24.26
CA LEU A 81 -4.71 5.48 25.53
C LEU A 81 -5.28 6.89 25.25
N LEU A 82 -6.32 7.29 25.98
CA LEU A 82 -7.03 8.54 25.75
C LEU A 82 -6.32 9.72 26.41
N THR A 83 -5.98 10.73 25.62
CA THR A 83 -5.45 12.01 26.12
C THR A 83 -6.46 13.11 25.86
N LYS A 84 -6.89 13.81 26.90
CA LYS A 84 -7.70 15.03 26.80
C LYS A 84 -6.79 16.24 26.75
N THR A 85 -7.13 17.20 25.91
CA THR A 85 -6.40 18.47 25.83
C THR A 85 -7.13 19.55 26.63
N ASP A 86 -6.47 20.68 26.85
CA ASP A 86 -7.11 21.91 27.34
C ASP A 86 -7.81 22.71 26.23
N ASP A 87 -7.76 22.21 25.00
CA ASP A 87 -8.58 22.62 23.87
C ASP A 87 -9.80 21.67 23.73
N SER A 88 -10.78 22.04 22.91
CA SER A 88 -11.98 21.24 22.63
C SER A 88 -11.65 20.05 21.70
N PHE A 89 -10.72 19.19 22.11
CA PHE A 89 -10.49 17.89 21.50
C PHE A 89 -9.71 16.94 22.41
N SER A 90 -9.77 15.66 22.07
CA SER A 90 -8.95 14.60 22.65
C SER A 90 -8.18 13.88 21.56
N TYR A 91 -7.16 13.11 21.93
CA TYR A 91 -6.45 12.27 20.98
C TYR A 91 -5.98 10.95 21.58
N THR A 92 -5.71 9.99 20.69
CA THR A 92 -5.01 8.75 21.01
C THR A 92 -4.00 8.41 19.93
N TYR A 93 -3.09 7.48 20.22
CA TYR A 93 -2.16 6.94 19.25
C TYR A 93 -2.65 5.61 18.66
N SER A 94 -2.34 5.34 17.40
CA SER A 94 -2.61 4.07 16.71
C SER A 94 -1.43 3.74 15.81
N ASP A 95 -1.21 2.48 15.47
CA ASP A 95 -0.49 2.14 14.25
C ASP A 95 -1.47 2.30 13.07
N ASN A 96 -1.34 1.49 12.03
CA ASN A 96 -2.22 1.51 10.86
C ASN A 96 -3.63 0.94 11.11
N GLY A 97 -3.95 0.46 12.33
CA GLY A 97 -5.20 -0.26 12.60
C GLY A 97 -6.43 0.60 12.32
N PHE A 98 -6.43 1.86 12.73
CA PHE A 98 -7.59 2.73 12.57
C PHE A 98 -7.86 3.10 11.10
N GLY A 99 -6.85 3.55 10.35
CA GLY A 99 -6.99 3.84 8.91
C GLY A 99 -7.45 2.61 8.12
N LYS A 100 -6.98 1.41 8.48
CA LYS A 100 -7.47 0.15 7.91
C LYS A 100 -8.95 -0.10 8.24
N LEU A 101 -9.43 0.21 9.43
CA LEU A 101 -10.85 0.01 9.75
C LEU A 101 -11.74 0.86 8.83
N ILE A 102 -11.47 2.16 8.71
CA ILE A 102 -12.26 3.06 7.86
C ILE A 102 -12.18 2.67 6.39
N ALA A 103 -10.98 2.36 5.90
CA ALA A 103 -10.80 1.86 4.55
C ALA A 103 -11.66 0.61 4.32
N LYS A 104 -11.68 -0.34 5.27
CA LYS A 104 -12.42 -1.60 5.11
C LYS A 104 -13.90 -1.36 5.01
N MET A 105 -14.44 -0.49 5.86
CA MET A 105 -15.85 -0.07 5.79
C MET A 105 -16.17 0.54 4.44
N THR A 106 -15.29 1.41 3.94
CA THR A 106 -15.42 2.05 2.63
C THR A 106 -15.47 1.01 1.50
N TYR A 107 -14.54 0.04 1.45
CA TYR A 107 -14.53 -1.03 0.44
C TYR A 107 -15.72 -1.98 0.54
N LEU A 108 -16.30 -2.14 1.74
CA LEU A 108 -17.52 -2.92 1.97
C LEU A 108 -18.81 -2.12 1.77
N ASN A 109 -18.72 -0.90 1.21
CA ASN A 109 -19.86 0.01 0.98
C ASN A 109 -20.64 0.35 2.25
N SER A 110 -19.94 0.47 3.37
CA SER A 110 -20.51 0.79 4.68
C SER A 110 -20.03 2.16 5.13
N VAL A 111 -20.97 3.05 5.45
CA VAL A 111 -20.73 4.36 6.05
C VAL A 111 -21.61 4.45 7.30
N LEU A 112 -21.04 4.91 8.41
CA LEU A 112 -21.82 5.14 9.63
C LEU A 112 -22.67 6.40 9.49
N SER A 113 -23.75 6.50 10.25
CA SER A 113 -24.35 7.81 10.49
C SER A 113 -23.36 8.70 11.25
N TYR A 114 -23.53 10.02 11.16
CA TYR A 114 -22.69 10.96 11.90
C TYR A 114 -22.72 10.68 13.41
N ASP A 115 -23.92 10.51 13.96
CA ASP A 115 -24.11 10.32 15.40
C ASP A 115 -23.53 8.98 15.86
N ASP A 116 -23.70 7.91 15.08
CA ASP A 116 -23.09 6.61 15.38
C ASP A 116 -21.56 6.70 15.35
N PHE A 117 -20.98 7.39 14.35
CA PHE A 117 -19.54 7.58 14.27
C PHE A 117 -19.02 8.40 15.45
N LYS A 118 -19.63 9.56 15.73
CA LYS A 118 -19.25 10.45 16.84
C LYS A 118 -19.31 9.70 18.17
N ASN A 119 -20.43 9.01 18.44
CA ASN A 119 -20.58 8.21 19.65
C ASN A 119 -19.54 7.08 19.72
N ALA A 120 -19.28 6.38 18.62
CA ALA A 120 -18.29 5.31 18.59
C ALA A 120 -16.86 5.82 18.87
N MET A 121 -16.54 7.03 18.40
CA MET A 121 -15.27 7.69 18.67
C MET A 121 -15.15 8.12 20.14
N LEU A 122 -16.17 8.80 20.67
CA LEU A 122 -16.18 9.36 22.04
C LEU A 122 -16.33 8.29 23.14
N LEU A 123 -16.85 7.11 22.81
CA LEU A 123 -17.06 6.02 23.75
C LEU A 123 -16.08 4.85 23.55
N GLY A 124 -15.15 4.96 22.60
CA GLY A 124 -14.13 3.92 22.37
C GLY A 124 -14.68 2.62 21.78
N TRP A 125 -15.83 2.67 21.10
CA TRP A 125 -16.54 1.47 20.62
C TRP A 125 -15.99 0.88 19.32
N LEU A 126 -15.20 1.64 18.56
CA LEU A 126 -14.63 1.15 17.32
C LEU A 126 -13.62 0.01 17.57
N PRO A 127 -13.72 -1.09 16.80
CA PRO A 127 -12.81 -2.22 16.90
C PRO A 127 -11.49 -1.89 16.19
N ILE A 128 -10.41 -1.66 16.95
CA ILE A 128 -9.10 -1.39 16.35
C ILE A 128 -8.23 -2.65 16.43
N SER A 129 -7.57 -2.99 15.33
CA SER A 129 -6.58 -4.07 15.29
C SER A 129 -5.18 -3.49 15.50
N GLU A 130 -4.73 -3.45 16.75
CA GLU A 130 -3.40 -2.95 17.13
C GLU A 130 -2.54 -4.01 17.82
N PHE A 131 -1.23 -3.83 17.70
CA PHE A 131 -0.26 -4.53 18.53
C PHE A 131 0.15 -3.61 19.68
N ILE A 132 -0.27 -3.95 20.90
CA ILE A 132 -0.01 -3.21 22.14
C ILE A 132 0.37 -4.18 23.26
N GLY A 133 1.19 -3.70 24.21
CA GLY A 133 1.61 -4.50 25.37
C GLY A 133 0.44 -4.81 26.31
N SER A 134 0.59 -5.83 27.17
CA SER A 134 -0.45 -6.24 28.14
C SER A 134 -0.84 -5.10 29.10
N GLU A 135 0.14 -4.35 29.59
CA GLU A 135 -0.10 -3.22 30.50
C GLU A 135 -0.86 -2.09 29.81
N GLU A 136 -0.46 -1.70 28.60
CA GLU A 136 -1.17 -0.69 27.81
C GLU A 136 -2.59 -1.15 27.46
N LYS A 137 -2.76 -2.43 27.13
CA LYS A 137 -4.06 -3.02 26.82
C LYS A 137 -5.05 -2.92 27.97
N SER A 138 -4.59 -2.98 29.23
CA SER A 138 -5.45 -2.80 30.41
C SER A 138 -5.98 -1.37 30.57
N LYS A 139 -5.29 -0.39 29.96
CA LYS A 139 -5.66 1.03 29.99
C LYS A 139 -6.21 1.56 28.65
N ALA A 140 -6.36 0.69 27.64
CA ALA A 140 -6.76 1.09 26.32
C ALA A 140 -8.22 1.59 26.29
N PHE A 141 -8.42 2.72 25.66
CA PHE A 141 -9.72 3.36 25.43
C PHE A 141 -10.51 2.66 24.32
N TYR A 142 -9.86 2.31 23.21
CA TYR A 142 -10.48 1.54 22.14
C TYR A 142 -10.34 0.04 22.38
N LYS A 143 -11.41 -0.71 22.09
CA LYS A 143 -11.40 -2.18 22.22
C LYS A 143 -10.61 -2.83 21.09
N MET A 144 -9.69 -3.71 21.48
CA MET A 144 -8.85 -4.44 20.54
C MET A 144 -9.62 -5.58 19.87
N LYS A 145 -9.71 -5.56 18.55
CA LYS A 145 -10.33 -6.64 17.77
C LYS A 145 -9.59 -6.82 16.45
N LYS A 146 -9.12 -8.04 16.21
CA LYS A 146 -8.44 -8.38 14.96
C LYS A 146 -9.45 -8.43 13.81
N PHE A 147 -9.04 -7.90 12.66
CA PHE A 147 -9.76 -8.03 11.40
C PHE A 147 -8.78 -8.21 10.25
N GLU A 148 -9.22 -8.91 9.21
CA GLU A 148 -8.35 -9.34 8.13
C GLU A 148 -8.21 -8.27 7.03
N TYR A 149 -6.97 -8.12 6.56
CA TYR A 149 -6.48 -7.31 5.43
C TYR A 149 -5.46 -8.15 4.66
N ALA A 150 -5.77 -9.42 4.44
CA ALA A 150 -4.88 -10.30 3.70
C ALA A 150 -4.59 -9.68 2.32
N GLU A 151 -3.37 -9.89 1.83
CA GLU A 151 -2.96 -9.56 0.45
C GLU A 151 -2.79 -8.07 0.08
N TYR A 152 -3.53 -7.14 0.71
CA TYR A 152 -3.46 -5.70 0.40
C TYR A 152 -2.66 -4.85 1.38
N LYS A 153 -1.91 -3.90 0.84
CA LYS A 153 -1.38 -2.75 1.58
C LYS A 153 -2.28 -1.54 1.32
N LEU A 154 -2.64 -0.84 2.41
CA LEU A 154 -3.28 0.47 2.32
C LEU A 154 -2.20 1.49 1.97
N ALA A 155 -2.26 2.04 0.76
CA ALA A 155 -1.30 3.01 0.26
C ALA A 155 -1.86 4.42 0.44
N HIS A 156 -1.24 5.23 1.29
CA HIS A 156 -1.58 6.65 1.40
C HIS A 156 -1.07 7.40 0.17
N ILE A 157 -1.95 8.18 -0.46
CA ILE A 157 -1.63 9.02 -1.63
C ILE A 157 -0.73 10.18 -1.21
N ILE A 158 -1.15 10.89 -0.16
CA ILE A 158 -0.35 11.89 0.54
C ILE A 158 0.13 11.27 1.84
N ASP A 159 1.44 11.36 2.06
CA ASP A 159 2.07 10.74 3.23
C ASP A 159 1.46 11.25 4.54
N SER A 160 1.08 10.32 5.43
CA SER A 160 0.48 10.65 6.74
C SER A 160 1.52 10.97 7.82
N GLY A 161 2.80 10.74 7.54
CA GLY A 161 3.93 10.84 8.47
C GLY A 161 4.93 11.95 8.19
N MET A 162 4.97 12.49 6.98
CA MET A 162 6.06 13.34 6.51
C MET A 162 5.53 14.59 5.79
N ILE A 163 6.37 15.63 5.81
CA ILE A 163 6.22 16.85 4.99
C ILE A 163 4.89 17.58 5.26
N PHE A 164 4.71 18.02 6.50
CA PHE A 164 3.66 18.96 6.89
C PHE A 164 4.22 20.38 6.76
N ASP A 165 3.52 21.23 6.02
CA ASP A 165 3.80 22.65 5.97
C ASP A 165 3.10 23.33 7.16
N ILE A 166 3.90 23.72 8.15
CA ILE A 166 3.47 24.49 9.30
C ILE A 166 4.16 25.84 9.22
N ASP A 167 3.42 26.84 8.75
CA ASP A 167 3.84 28.23 8.61
C ASP A 167 5.14 28.39 7.78
N GLY A 168 5.23 27.65 6.67
CA GLY A 168 6.36 27.67 5.74
C GLY A 168 7.49 26.71 6.12
N LYS A 169 7.40 26.01 7.26
CA LYS A 169 8.37 25.00 7.68
C LYS A 169 7.84 23.59 7.39
N LEU A 170 8.62 22.82 6.64
CA LEU A 170 8.34 21.40 6.40
C LEU A 170 8.79 20.56 7.61
N VAL A 171 7.85 19.92 8.28
CA VAL A 171 8.11 19.07 9.45
C VAL A 171 7.53 17.67 9.30
N GLY A 172 8.14 16.69 9.96
CA GLY A 172 7.64 15.31 10.03
C GLY A 172 6.80 15.05 11.28
N MET A 173 6.06 13.94 11.29
CA MET A 173 5.22 13.55 12.42
C MET A 173 5.99 13.27 13.70
N GLN A 174 7.27 12.92 13.61
CA GLN A 174 8.12 12.82 14.79
C GLN A 174 8.22 14.17 15.51
N GLU A 175 8.65 15.20 14.78
CA GLU A 175 8.78 16.56 15.32
C GLU A 175 7.42 17.12 15.77
N ILE A 176 6.34 16.82 15.04
CA ILE A 176 4.97 17.19 15.44
C ILE A 176 4.60 16.54 16.78
N CYS A 177 4.78 15.22 16.92
CA CYS A 177 4.45 14.52 18.16
C CYS A 177 5.25 15.06 19.36
N GLU A 178 6.55 15.33 19.18
CA GLU A 178 7.41 15.87 20.23
C GLU A 178 6.98 17.29 20.66
N ASN A 179 6.54 18.13 19.71
CA ASN A 179 6.24 19.53 19.95
C ASN A 179 4.78 19.86 20.28
N TYR A 180 3.84 19.00 19.88
CA TYR A 180 2.39 19.25 19.99
C TYR A 180 1.64 18.14 20.75
N PHE A 181 2.11 16.89 20.71
CA PHE A 181 1.37 15.73 21.24
C PHE A 181 2.28 14.81 22.09
N PRO A 182 2.79 15.24 23.24
CA PRO A 182 3.80 14.46 23.98
C PRO A 182 3.32 13.05 24.34
N ALA A 183 4.15 12.02 24.10
CA ALA A 183 3.81 10.61 24.29
C ALA A 183 3.51 10.18 25.74
N GLY A 184 4.06 10.88 26.75
CA GLY A 184 3.84 10.59 28.18
C GLY A 184 4.45 9.27 28.69
N ASN A 185 4.31 9.06 29.99
CA ASN A 185 4.61 7.80 30.68
C ASN A 185 3.30 7.06 31.01
N LEU A 186 3.32 5.73 31.11
CA LEU A 186 2.10 4.95 31.34
C LEU A 186 1.33 5.35 32.61
N ASP A 187 2.04 5.86 33.62
CA ASP A 187 1.47 6.32 34.89
C ASP A 187 0.77 7.67 34.81
N ASP A 188 0.95 8.41 33.71
CA ASP A 188 0.25 9.68 33.47
C ASP A 188 -1.26 9.46 33.25
N TRP A 189 -1.67 8.25 32.85
CA TRP A 189 -3.07 7.87 32.66
C TRP A 189 -3.68 7.34 33.95
N LYS A 190 -4.59 8.13 34.52
CA LYS A 190 -5.31 7.82 35.76
C LYS A 190 -6.74 7.41 35.46
N LEU A 191 -7.28 6.54 36.30
CA LEU A 191 -8.67 6.09 36.17
C LEU A 191 -9.62 7.22 36.59
N ILE A 192 -10.47 7.67 35.67
CA ILE A 192 -11.50 8.70 35.85
C ILE A 192 -12.77 8.20 35.18
N ASN A 193 -13.87 8.05 35.94
CA ASN A 193 -15.18 7.60 35.43
C ASN A 193 -15.06 6.36 34.52
N ASN A 194 -14.43 5.29 35.02
CA ASN A 194 -14.18 4.02 34.33
C ASN A 194 -13.28 4.08 33.07
N SER A 195 -12.63 5.21 32.79
CA SER A 195 -11.67 5.36 31.69
C SER A 195 -10.31 5.81 32.18
N PHE A 196 -9.24 5.32 31.59
CA PHE A 196 -7.90 5.81 31.86
C PHE A 196 -7.64 7.06 31.01
N ILE A 197 -7.43 8.20 31.66
CA ILE A 197 -7.33 9.51 31.02
C ILE A 197 -6.06 10.21 31.48
N ARG A 198 -5.39 10.87 30.53
CA ARG A 198 -4.33 11.85 30.77
C ARG A 198 -4.80 13.21 30.27
N ASN A 199 -4.53 14.27 31.02
CA ASN A 199 -4.79 15.64 30.58
C ASN A 199 -3.47 16.30 30.18
N VAL A 200 -3.46 17.04 29.07
CA VAL A 200 -2.28 17.76 28.58
C VAL A 200 -2.67 19.15 28.10
N LYS A 201 -1.73 20.10 28.19
CA LYS A 201 -1.88 21.39 27.53
C LYS A 201 -1.33 21.32 26.11
N VAL A 202 -2.02 21.89 25.14
CA VAL A 202 -1.59 21.93 23.73
C VAL A 202 -1.36 23.35 23.24
N LYS A 203 -0.60 23.48 22.15
CA LYS A 203 -0.37 24.77 21.48
C LYS A 203 -1.58 25.14 20.62
N ASN A 204 -1.79 26.43 20.37
CA ASN A 204 -2.93 26.93 19.59
C ASN A 204 -3.10 26.26 18.22
N ASP A 205 -2.00 25.95 17.52
CA ASP A 205 -2.07 25.34 16.18
C ASP A 205 -2.27 23.81 16.22
N ALA A 206 -2.30 23.20 17.41
CA ALA A 206 -2.40 21.75 17.56
C ALA A 206 -3.66 21.19 16.89
N ARG A 207 -4.81 21.87 17.01
CA ARG A 207 -6.06 21.42 16.38
C ARG A 207 -5.94 21.36 14.86
N LYS A 208 -5.40 22.41 14.23
CA LYS A 208 -5.15 22.45 12.77
C LYS A 208 -4.27 21.28 12.33
N ILE A 209 -3.18 21.03 13.06
CA ILE A 209 -2.20 19.99 12.73
C ILE A 209 -2.77 18.59 12.90
N VAL A 210 -3.47 18.33 14.02
CA VAL A 210 -4.07 17.01 14.27
C VAL A 210 -5.20 16.71 13.30
N THR A 211 -6.00 17.71 12.92
CA THR A 211 -7.03 17.59 11.87
C THR A 211 -6.39 17.20 10.54
N ALA A 212 -5.34 17.89 10.11
CA ALA A 212 -4.62 17.57 8.89
C ALA A 212 -4.08 16.14 8.89
N HIS A 213 -3.41 15.74 9.98
CA HIS A 213 -2.92 14.38 10.13
C HIS A 213 -4.06 13.35 10.09
N PHE A 214 -5.14 13.57 10.86
CA PHE A 214 -6.26 12.63 10.96
C PHE A 214 -6.91 12.40 9.59
N LEU A 215 -7.18 13.49 8.85
CA LEU A 215 -7.71 13.41 7.49
C LEU A 215 -6.76 12.66 6.55
N ARG A 216 -5.45 12.97 6.57
CA ARG A 216 -4.44 12.20 5.81
C ARG A 216 -4.46 10.71 6.19
N PHE A 217 -4.75 10.39 7.44
CA PHE A 217 -4.69 9.03 7.94
C PHE A 217 -5.92 8.19 7.59
N VAL A 218 -7.13 8.77 7.62
CA VAL A 218 -8.40 8.01 7.60
C VAL A 218 -9.35 8.33 6.45
N ASP A 219 -9.20 9.47 5.79
CA ASP A 219 -10.10 9.90 4.72
C ASP A 219 -9.88 9.04 3.45
N PRO A 220 -10.93 8.43 2.88
CA PRO A 220 -10.80 7.62 1.66
C PRO A 220 -10.36 8.39 0.41
N LEU A 221 -10.40 9.72 0.42
CA LEU A 221 -9.74 10.53 -0.61
C LEU A 221 -8.22 10.45 -0.56
N ASN A 222 -7.61 9.85 0.46
CA ASN A 222 -6.17 9.77 0.60
C ASN A 222 -5.57 8.36 0.56
N TYR A 223 -6.30 7.35 0.09
CA TYR A 223 -5.71 6.03 -0.06
C TYR A 223 -6.30 5.18 -1.18
N VAL A 224 -5.47 4.26 -1.64
CA VAL A 224 -5.84 3.16 -2.55
C VAL A 224 -5.32 1.84 -1.98
N LEU A 225 -5.91 0.72 -2.42
CA LEU A 225 -5.34 -0.60 -2.13
C LEU A 225 -4.30 -0.95 -3.18
N THR A 226 -3.15 -1.40 -2.69
CA THR A 226 -2.05 -1.92 -3.50
C THR A 226 -1.76 -3.36 -3.05
N PRO A 227 -1.16 -4.21 -3.90
CA PRO A 227 -0.74 -5.52 -3.46
C PRO A 227 0.38 -5.37 -2.40
N LYS A 228 0.39 -6.22 -1.37
CA LYS A 228 1.47 -6.18 -0.37
C LYS A 228 2.83 -6.51 -1.01
N PRO A 229 3.90 -5.80 -0.60
CA PRO A 229 5.25 -6.15 -1.01
C PRO A 229 5.63 -7.56 -0.51
N ALA A 230 6.58 -8.17 -1.18
CA ALA A 230 7.17 -9.45 -0.81
C ALA A 230 7.74 -9.44 0.62
N ARG A 231 7.06 -10.07 1.59
CA ARG A 231 7.58 -10.30 2.95
C ARG A 231 7.22 -11.69 3.45
N ASN A 232 8.17 -12.34 4.13
CA ASN A 232 7.99 -13.64 4.81
C ASN A 232 7.37 -14.75 3.92
N GLY A 233 7.76 -14.80 2.65
CA GLY A 233 7.29 -15.85 1.74
C GLY A 233 5.92 -15.59 1.11
N PHE A 234 5.27 -14.45 1.35
CA PHE A 234 4.13 -14.00 0.57
C PHE A 234 4.58 -12.88 -0.38
N VAL A 235 4.41 -13.09 -1.68
CA VAL A 235 4.71 -12.08 -2.71
C VAL A 235 3.40 -11.80 -3.38
N TYR A 236 2.81 -10.64 -3.08
CA TYR A 236 1.68 -10.15 -3.85
C TYR A 236 2.11 -9.07 -4.84
N GLN A 237 3.35 -8.58 -4.73
CA GLN A 237 3.94 -7.58 -5.60
C GLN A 237 5.43 -7.87 -5.85
N LYS A 238 5.87 -7.69 -7.10
CA LYS A 238 7.28 -7.63 -7.48
C LYS A 238 7.50 -6.69 -8.66
N SER A 239 8.57 -5.91 -8.65
CA SER A 239 8.95 -5.03 -9.76
C SER A 239 10.24 -5.49 -10.42
N ASP A 240 10.27 -5.46 -11.76
CA ASP A 240 11.47 -5.79 -12.54
C ASP A 240 12.47 -4.61 -12.59
N VAL A 241 12.08 -3.43 -12.09
CA VAL A 241 12.92 -2.22 -12.06
C VAL A 241 13.31 -1.80 -10.64
N GLY A 242 13.25 -2.73 -9.69
CA GLY A 242 13.75 -2.52 -8.33
C GLY A 242 12.83 -1.71 -7.41
N ILE A 243 11.56 -1.51 -7.78
CA ILE A 243 10.56 -0.90 -6.88
C ILE A 243 10.16 -1.94 -5.81
N SER A 244 10.59 -1.72 -4.58
CA SER A 244 10.31 -2.60 -3.44
C SER A 244 8.85 -2.57 -3.02
N ASP A 245 8.20 -1.41 -3.12
CA ASP A 245 6.83 -1.18 -2.69
C ASP A 245 6.18 -0.08 -3.55
N ILE A 246 5.11 -0.42 -4.28
CA ILE A 246 4.45 0.57 -5.16
C ILE A 246 3.69 1.61 -4.35
N ALA A 247 3.24 1.26 -3.14
CA ALA A 247 2.51 2.14 -2.25
C ALA A 247 3.37 3.33 -1.78
N GLU A 248 4.69 3.16 -1.76
CA GLU A 248 5.66 4.17 -1.33
C GLU A 248 6.38 4.81 -2.54
N TYR A 249 6.00 4.43 -3.77
CA TYR A 249 6.62 4.97 -4.97
C TYR A 249 6.06 6.36 -5.30
N GLN A 250 6.87 7.41 -5.12
CA GLN A 250 6.45 8.80 -5.25
C GLN A 250 5.78 9.14 -6.60
N LYS A 251 6.26 8.57 -7.72
CA LYS A 251 5.62 8.81 -9.03
C LYS A 251 4.21 8.22 -9.09
N PHE A 252 3.99 7.06 -8.46
CA PHE A 252 2.66 6.46 -8.36
C PHE A 252 1.75 7.28 -7.45
N GLN A 253 2.24 7.75 -6.31
CA GLN A 253 1.48 8.64 -5.42
C GLN A 253 1.05 9.93 -6.12
N ARG A 254 1.97 10.59 -6.85
CA ARG A 254 1.65 11.77 -7.66
C ARG A 254 0.62 11.47 -8.76
N TYR A 255 0.76 10.31 -9.43
CA TYR A 255 -0.24 9.88 -10.40
C TYR A 255 -1.62 9.67 -9.75
N ALA A 256 -1.67 9.10 -8.54
CA ALA A 256 -2.90 8.93 -7.79
C ALA A 256 -3.55 10.26 -7.41
N VAL A 257 -2.78 11.29 -7.03
CA VAL A 257 -3.32 12.66 -6.81
C VAL A 257 -3.99 13.18 -8.09
N LYS A 258 -3.31 13.07 -9.24
CA LYS A 258 -3.89 13.46 -10.53
C LYS A 258 -5.21 12.75 -10.79
N ARG A 259 -5.25 11.42 -10.68
CA ARG A 259 -6.46 10.62 -10.91
C ARG A 259 -7.58 10.96 -9.92
N PHE A 260 -7.27 11.20 -8.65
CA PHE A 260 -8.27 11.60 -7.65
C PHE A 260 -8.79 13.03 -7.92
N SER A 261 -7.94 13.94 -8.40
CA SER A 261 -8.38 15.27 -8.86
C SER A 261 -9.36 15.18 -10.03
N GLU A 262 -9.12 14.29 -10.98
CA GLU A 262 -10.04 14.02 -12.10
C GLU A 262 -11.35 13.37 -11.63
N LEU A 263 -11.27 12.37 -10.74
CA LEU A 263 -12.42 11.60 -10.27
C LEU A 263 -13.35 12.38 -9.34
N TYR A 264 -12.79 13.19 -8.44
CA TYR A 264 -13.53 13.86 -7.36
C TYR A 264 -13.56 15.39 -7.49
N GLY A 265 -12.80 15.97 -8.41
CA GLY A 265 -12.89 17.38 -8.79
C GLY A 265 -12.70 18.34 -7.62
N ASN A 266 -13.67 19.24 -7.44
CA ASN A 266 -13.59 20.29 -6.42
C ASN A 266 -13.55 19.75 -4.98
N THR A 267 -14.21 18.63 -4.70
CA THR A 267 -14.16 18.01 -3.36
C THR A 267 -12.73 17.65 -2.99
N TYR A 268 -11.96 17.07 -3.93
CA TYR A 268 -10.56 16.74 -3.67
C TYR A 268 -9.70 17.99 -3.47
N LYS A 269 -9.93 19.06 -4.24
CA LYS A 269 -9.24 20.34 -4.03
C LYS A 269 -9.51 20.93 -2.64
N GLN A 270 -10.74 20.83 -2.14
CA GLN A 270 -11.09 21.27 -0.79
C GLN A 270 -10.44 20.40 0.27
N PHE A 271 -10.41 19.08 0.07
CA PHE A 271 -9.71 18.13 0.92
C PHE A 271 -8.22 18.49 1.05
N LEU A 272 -7.50 18.70 -0.06
CA LEU A 272 -6.07 19.05 -0.05
C LEU A 272 -5.74 20.28 0.81
N LYS A 273 -6.61 21.31 0.78
CA LYS A 273 -6.44 22.53 1.59
C LYS A 273 -6.47 22.27 3.11
N ARG A 274 -7.03 21.14 3.54
CA ARG A 274 -7.13 20.76 4.96
C ARG A 274 -5.93 19.96 5.46
N LEU A 275 -4.99 19.59 4.59
CA LEU A 275 -3.94 18.61 4.93
C LEU A 275 -2.60 19.22 5.33
N CYS A 276 -2.46 20.54 5.43
CA CYS A 276 -1.17 21.20 5.68
C CYS A 276 -0.08 20.72 4.70
N VAL A 277 -0.41 20.67 3.41
CA VAL A 277 0.52 20.43 2.30
C VAL A 277 0.94 21.77 1.72
N SER A 278 2.22 21.93 1.37
CA SER A 278 2.69 23.22 0.83
C SER A 278 2.04 23.54 -0.52
N GLU A 279 1.93 24.82 -0.85
CA GLU A 279 1.33 25.27 -2.11
C GLU A 279 2.16 24.81 -3.33
N SER A 280 3.49 24.75 -3.18
CA SER A 280 4.40 24.15 -4.16
C SER A 280 4.17 22.65 -4.33
N MET A 281 3.97 21.90 -3.24
CA MET A 281 3.64 20.48 -3.35
C MET A 281 2.27 20.29 -3.99
N ASN A 282 1.27 21.10 -3.65
CA ASN A 282 -0.05 21.00 -4.28
C ASN A 282 0.00 21.19 -5.80
N SER A 283 0.78 22.17 -6.27
CA SER A 283 1.00 22.38 -7.72
C SER A 283 1.79 21.23 -8.34
N GLU A 284 2.91 20.80 -7.74
CA GLU A 284 3.71 19.68 -8.25
C GLU A 284 2.97 18.33 -8.26
N LEU A 285 2.10 18.08 -7.28
CA LEU A 285 1.30 16.85 -7.20
C LEU A 285 0.24 16.80 -8.32
N THR A 286 -0.11 17.93 -8.92
CA THR A 286 -1.14 18.03 -9.98
C THR A 286 -0.55 18.26 -11.38
N GLU A 287 0.63 18.87 -11.49
CA GLU A 287 1.31 19.16 -12.76
C GLU A 287 2.36 18.11 -13.12
N SER A 288 1.96 17.01 -13.74
CA SER A 288 2.89 16.21 -14.55
C SER A 288 2.13 15.32 -15.54
N SER A 289 2.08 15.77 -16.79
CA SER A 289 1.33 15.14 -17.88
C SER A 289 1.84 13.74 -18.26
N ASN A 290 3.05 13.35 -17.83
CA ASN A 290 3.71 12.12 -18.30
C ASN A 290 3.97 11.06 -17.20
N LEU A 291 3.47 11.24 -15.98
CA LEU A 291 3.73 10.27 -14.89
C LEU A 291 3.20 8.87 -15.19
N GLY A 292 2.04 8.76 -15.85
CA GLY A 292 1.42 7.49 -16.21
C GLY A 292 2.33 6.58 -17.04
N ASN A 293 3.17 7.16 -17.90
CA ASN A 293 4.12 6.42 -18.75
C ASN A 293 5.39 5.97 -18.00
N SER A 294 5.52 6.27 -16.71
CA SER A 294 6.67 5.81 -15.91
C SER A 294 6.67 4.29 -15.84
N ILE A 295 7.79 3.70 -16.25
CA ILE A 295 8.00 2.25 -16.25
C ILE A 295 8.16 1.76 -14.80
N ILE A 296 7.34 0.78 -14.42
CA ILE A 296 7.34 0.13 -13.09
C ILE A 296 7.43 -1.39 -13.15
N LYS A 297 7.05 -2.01 -14.28
CA LYS A 297 7.11 -3.47 -14.54
C LYS A 297 6.71 -4.30 -13.32
N ILE A 298 5.50 -4.05 -12.83
CA ILE A 298 4.99 -4.62 -11.60
C ILE A 298 4.16 -5.87 -11.89
N HIS A 299 4.54 -6.97 -11.28
CA HIS A 299 3.78 -8.21 -11.22
C HIS A 299 3.02 -8.25 -9.90
N TRP A 300 1.77 -8.71 -9.93
CA TRP A 300 0.98 -8.94 -8.72
C TRP A 300 0.27 -10.30 -8.73
N GLY A 301 -0.18 -10.70 -7.54
CA GLY A 301 -0.93 -11.95 -7.30
C GLY A 301 -0.16 -12.94 -6.42
N ASN A 302 -0.82 -14.01 -5.99
CA ASN A 302 -0.24 -14.98 -5.06
C ASN A 302 0.75 -15.93 -5.78
N PHE A 303 2.04 -15.60 -5.74
CA PHE A 303 3.09 -16.41 -6.36
C PHE A 303 3.60 -17.54 -5.45
N SER A 304 3.65 -18.76 -5.98
CA SER A 304 4.32 -19.90 -5.34
C SER A 304 5.82 -19.67 -5.19
N LEU A 305 6.49 -20.41 -4.29
CA LEU A 305 7.95 -20.32 -4.10
C LEU A 305 8.76 -20.58 -5.39
N ASN A 306 8.23 -21.37 -6.32
CA ASN A 306 8.87 -21.66 -7.60
C ASN A 306 8.68 -20.52 -8.62
N GLU A 307 7.48 -19.94 -8.69
CA GLU A 307 7.20 -18.75 -9.49
C GLU A 307 8.04 -17.54 -9.03
N LYS A 308 8.33 -17.43 -7.73
CA LYS A 308 9.21 -16.38 -7.16
C LYS A 308 10.61 -16.36 -7.77
N LYS A 309 11.17 -17.54 -8.09
CA LYS A 309 12.50 -17.68 -8.71
C LYS A 309 12.47 -17.31 -10.20
N VAL A 310 11.38 -17.60 -10.90
CA VAL A 310 11.22 -17.27 -12.33
C VAL A 310 11.03 -15.76 -12.53
N ILE A 311 10.25 -15.10 -11.67
CA ILE A 311 10.09 -13.63 -11.70
C ILE A 311 11.37 -12.94 -11.20
N SER A 312 12.31 -13.61 -10.50
CA SER A 312 13.62 -13.00 -10.14
C SER A 312 14.65 -13.10 -11.25
N THR A 313 14.32 -13.80 -12.34
CA THR A 313 15.25 -14.09 -13.43
C THR A 313 14.86 -13.45 -14.76
N CYS A 314 13.73 -12.75 -14.83
CA CYS A 314 13.24 -12.02 -16.00
C CYS A 314 12.88 -10.61 -15.47
N ILE A 315 13.15 -9.44 -16.06
CA ILE A 315 13.31 -9.04 -17.46
C ILE A 315 14.16 -7.74 -17.48
N THR A 316 15.36 -7.75 -18.07
CA THR A 316 16.00 -6.51 -18.54
C THR A 316 15.62 -6.32 -20.01
N HIS A 317 14.72 -5.36 -20.30
CA HIS A 317 14.60 -4.85 -21.67
C HIS A 317 15.79 -3.91 -21.88
N SER A 318 16.89 -4.46 -22.41
CA SER A 318 17.86 -3.62 -23.11
C SER A 318 17.42 -3.56 -24.57
N THR A 319 16.96 -2.40 -25.02
CA THR A 319 16.98 -2.02 -26.44
C THR A 319 18.44 -1.89 -26.87
N GLY A 320 19.12 -3.02 -27.00
CA GLY A 320 20.35 -3.15 -27.76
C GLY A 320 20.04 -3.50 -29.22
N PRO A 321 21.03 -3.48 -30.11
CA PRO A 321 20.87 -3.64 -31.57
C PRO A 321 20.33 -5.02 -32.03
N ASN A 322 19.95 -5.90 -31.09
CA ASN A 322 19.56 -7.26 -31.40
C ASN A 322 18.09 -7.52 -31.02
N ASN A 323 17.33 -7.95 -32.01
CA ASN A 323 15.87 -7.99 -32.08
C ASN A 323 15.22 -9.11 -31.22
N TYR A 324 15.55 -9.23 -29.92
CA TYR A 324 14.99 -10.27 -29.03
C TYR A 324 13.63 -9.88 -28.46
N LYS A 325 12.65 -10.78 -28.54
CA LYS A 325 11.37 -10.60 -27.83
C LYS A 325 11.50 -10.78 -26.32
N VAL A 326 12.40 -11.67 -25.88
CA VAL A 326 12.63 -11.94 -24.46
C VAL A 326 14.13 -12.12 -24.19
N CYS A 327 14.62 -11.54 -23.09
CA CYS A 327 15.98 -11.76 -22.60
C CYS A 327 15.96 -11.96 -21.08
N TYR A 328 16.66 -12.98 -20.59
CA TYR A 328 16.78 -13.30 -19.16
C TYR A 328 18.22 -13.68 -18.79
N SER A 329 18.60 -13.52 -17.51
CA SER A 329 19.95 -13.81 -17.02
C SER A 329 19.94 -14.95 -16.01
N TYR A 330 20.90 -15.88 -16.11
CA TYR A 330 21.07 -16.99 -15.17
C TYR A 330 22.52 -17.42 -15.05
N ASN A 331 22.89 -18.11 -13.97
CA ASN A 331 24.28 -18.53 -13.75
C ASN A 331 24.73 -19.70 -14.66
N ARG A 332 23.81 -20.27 -15.44
CA ARG A 332 24.00 -21.40 -16.37
C ARG A 332 23.01 -21.29 -17.51
N LEU A 333 23.24 -21.99 -18.62
CA LEU A 333 22.26 -22.07 -19.69
C LEU A 333 20.99 -22.78 -19.19
N ILE A 334 19.88 -22.04 -19.18
CA ILE A 334 18.57 -22.50 -18.72
C ILE A 334 17.48 -22.13 -19.73
N PHE A 335 16.51 -23.02 -19.88
CA PHE A 335 15.33 -22.84 -20.74
C PHE A 335 14.07 -22.89 -19.88
N PHE A 336 13.19 -21.89 -20.04
CA PHE A 336 11.91 -21.83 -19.36
C PHE A 336 10.79 -22.13 -20.36
N ARG A 337 9.99 -23.15 -20.07
CA ARG A 337 8.90 -23.58 -20.95
C ARG A 337 7.91 -22.44 -21.17
N ASP A 338 7.43 -21.82 -20.11
CA ASP A 338 6.37 -20.81 -20.22
C ASP A 338 6.83 -19.56 -21.02
N ILE A 339 8.14 -19.28 -21.02
CA ILE A 339 8.72 -18.24 -21.89
C ILE A 339 8.73 -18.72 -23.33
N ILE A 340 9.36 -19.87 -23.61
CA ILE A 340 9.58 -20.36 -24.98
C ILE A 340 8.27 -20.71 -25.67
N GLU A 341 7.30 -21.29 -24.96
CA GLU A 341 6.01 -21.66 -25.54
C GLU A 341 5.15 -20.45 -25.89
N SER A 342 5.33 -19.31 -25.20
CA SER A 342 4.63 -18.06 -25.52
C SER A 342 5.10 -17.38 -26.80
N LEU A 343 6.24 -17.80 -27.35
CA LEU A 343 6.86 -17.24 -28.56
C LEU A 343 6.28 -17.86 -29.83
N LYS A 344 6.31 -17.09 -30.92
CA LYS A 344 6.16 -17.61 -32.29
C LYS A 344 7.47 -18.27 -32.74
N ASP A 345 7.40 -19.12 -33.76
CA ASP A 345 8.54 -19.92 -34.22
C ASP A 345 9.78 -19.07 -34.55
N ASP A 346 9.60 -17.91 -35.18
CA ASP A 346 10.69 -17.02 -35.58
C ASP A 346 11.01 -15.94 -34.53
N ASP A 347 10.29 -15.90 -33.41
CA ASP A 347 10.61 -14.96 -32.33
C ASP A 347 11.92 -15.37 -31.66
N MET A 348 12.84 -14.42 -31.56
CA MET A 348 14.14 -14.61 -30.92
C MET A 348 14.05 -14.40 -29.40
N PHE A 349 14.75 -15.23 -28.63
CA PHE A 349 14.98 -15.03 -27.20
C PHE A 349 16.46 -15.19 -26.84
N ALA A 350 16.87 -14.63 -25.70
CA ALA A 350 18.24 -14.67 -25.23
C ALA A 350 18.36 -15.09 -23.76
N CYS A 351 19.39 -15.90 -23.45
CA CYS A 351 19.81 -16.29 -22.11
C CYS A 351 21.23 -15.76 -21.85
N LYS A 352 21.36 -14.78 -20.94
CA LYS A 352 22.65 -14.25 -20.50
C LYS A 352 23.22 -15.12 -19.39
N THR A 353 24.47 -15.54 -19.56
CA THR A 353 25.20 -16.35 -18.59
C THR A 353 26.58 -15.72 -18.31
N PRO A 354 27.31 -16.17 -17.27
CA PRO A 354 28.70 -15.75 -17.08
C PRO A 354 29.63 -16.14 -18.24
N GLU A 355 29.25 -17.14 -19.04
CA GLU A 355 30.01 -17.59 -20.22
C GLU A 355 29.68 -16.79 -21.50
N GLY A 356 28.71 -15.87 -21.43
CA GLY A 356 28.26 -15.04 -22.53
C GLY A 356 26.75 -15.15 -22.80
N THR A 357 26.30 -14.50 -23.87
CA THR A 357 24.87 -14.41 -24.23
C THR A 357 24.52 -15.45 -25.29
N TYR A 358 23.55 -16.32 -25.01
CA TYR A 358 23.02 -17.29 -25.99
C TYR A 358 21.70 -16.80 -26.57
N ALA A 359 21.62 -16.59 -27.89
CA ALA A 359 20.42 -16.11 -28.56
C ALA A 359 19.96 -17.05 -29.68
N MET A 360 18.67 -17.40 -29.68
CA MET A 360 18.08 -18.33 -30.66
C MET A 360 16.59 -18.08 -30.87
N SER A 361 16.05 -18.52 -32.01
CA SER A 361 14.60 -18.53 -32.25
C SER A 361 13.93 -19.71 -31.53
N LYS A 362 12.61 -19.66 -31.33
CA LYS A 362 11.86 -20.84 -30.83
C LYS A 362 12.06 -22.05 -31.75
N LYS A 363 12.06 -21.83 -33.07
CA LYS A 363 12.33 -22.88 -34.07
C LYS A 363 13.71 -23.50 -33.89
N ASP A 364 14.74 -22.68 -33.66
CA ASP A 364 16.09 -23.17 -33.38
C ASP A 364 16.20 -23.92 -32.06
N PHE A 365 15.48 -23.47 -31.04
CA PHE A 365 15.39 -24.19 -29.76
C PHE A 365 14.87 -25.61 -29.98
N TYR A 366 13.74 -25.77 -30.67
CA TYR A 366 13.19 -27.10 -30.96
C TYR A 366 14.10 -27.94 -31.85
N ARG A 367 14.78 -27.32 -32.83
CA ARG A 367 15.72 -27.99 -33.72
C ARG A 367 16.96 -28.53 -33.00
N VAL A 368 17.58 -27.73 -32.13
CA VAL A 368 18.88 -28.06 -31.51
C VAL A 368 18.72 -28.68 -30.13
N PHE A 369 17.68 -28.33 -29.39
CA PHE A 369 17.42 -28.75 -28.02
C PHE A 369 16.13 -29.60 -27.90
N ALA A 370 15.81 -30.41 -28.91
CA ALA A 370 14.69 -31.36 -28.84
C ALA A 370 14.73 -32.26 -27.58
N ASN A 371 15.92 -32.61 -27.09
CA ASN A 371 16.11 -33.36 -25.85
C ASN A 371 15.59 -32.61 -24.60
N VAL A 372 15.57 -31.28 -24.64
CA VAL A 372 15.02 -30.42 -23.58
C VAL A 372 13.50 -30.42 -23.68
N ALA A 373 12.96 -30.14 -24.87
CA ALA A 373 11.51 -30.13 -25.11
C ALA A 373 10.82 -31.46 -24.78
N ASN A 374 11.52 -32.58 -25.03
CA ASN A 374 11.04 -33.93 -24.76
C ASN A 374 11.27 -34.39 -23.31
N ASN A 375 11.89 -33.56 -22.45
CA ASN A 375 12.14 -33.94 -21.07
C ASN A 375 10.87 -33.76 -20.22
N ILE A 376 10.24 -34.90 -19.87
CA ILE A 376 8.97 -34.93 -19.13
C ILE A 376 9.11 -34.29 -17.75
N THR A 377 10.11 -34.67 -16.97
CA THR A 377 10.23 -34.25 -15.56
C THR A 377 10.61 -32.77 -15.43
N CYS A 378 11.64 -32.32 -16.14
CA CYS A 378 12.15 -30.97 -15.96
C CYS A 378 11.40 -29.94 -16.83
N TYR A 379 11.41 -30.12 -18.16
CA TYR A 379 10.85 -29.10 -19.05
C TYR A 379 9.33 -29.13 -19.06
N GLN A 380 8.71 -30.31 -19.16
CA GLN A 380 7.25 -30.42 -19.27
C GLN A 380 6.51 -30.38 -17.92
N GLN A 381 7.07 -30.91 -16.83
CA GLN A 381 6.41 -30.86 -15.51
C GLN A 381 6.89 -29.65 -14.69
N ASP A 382 8.21 -29.49 -14.51
CA ASP A 382 8.76 -28.38 -13.70
C ASP A 382 8.83 -27.02 -14.44
N GLY A 383 8.53 -27.00 -15.74
CA GLY A 383 8.50 -25.79 -16.57
C GLY A 383 9.89 -25.20 -16.86
N LYS A 384 10.98 -25.91 -16.58
CA LYS A 384 12.35 -25.43 -16.81
C LYS A 384 13.37 -26.55 -17.01
N TYR A 385 14.42 -26.27 -17.77
CA TYR A 385 15.54 -27.18 -17.95
C TYR A 385 16.86 -26.41 -17.85
N SER A 386 17.71 -26.79 -16.90
CA SER A 386 19.04 -26.19 -16.71
C SER A 386 20.11 -27.19 -17.06
N TYR A 387 21.07 -26.78 -17.87
CA TYR A 387 22.29 -27.54 -18.07
C TYR A 387 23.24 -27.32 -16.88
N SER A 388 23.84 -28.40 -16.36
CA SER A 388 24.91 -28.32 -15.36
C SER A 388 26.22 -27.81 -15.98
N THR A 389 26.47 -28.21 -17.23
CA THR A 389 27.56 -27.76 -18.09
C THR A 389 26.99 -27.37 -19.44
N THR A 390 27.34 -26.19 -19.96
CA THR A 390 26.84 -25.70 -21.25
C THR A 390 27.19 -26.68 -22.37
N PRO A 391 26.21 -27.23 -23.11
CA PRO A 391 26.50 -28.23 -24.14
C PRO A 391 27.19 -27.57 -25.34
N SER A 392 28.11 -28.28 -25.99
CA SER A 392 28.89 -27.77 -27.13
C SER A 392 28.01 -27.22 -28.26
N LYS A 393 26.87 -27.85 -28.53
CA LYS A 393 25.88 -27.40 -29.51
C LYS A 393 25.27 -26.03 -29.22
N ALA A 394 25.31 -25.54 -27.98
CA ALA A 394 24.83 -24.20 -27.64
C ALA A 394 25.77 -23.09 -28.13
N LYS A 395 27.06 -23.40 -28.37
CA LYS A 395 28.06 -22.41 -28.79
C LYS A 395 27.73 -21.74 -30.12
N GLN A 396 26.95 -22.39 -30.99
CA GLN A 396 26.48 -21.80 -32.26
C GLN A 396 25.53 -20.61 -32.06
N PHE A 397 24.97 -20.46 -30.86
CA PHE A 397 24.06 -19.39 -30.48
C PHE A 397 24.72 -18.34 -29.58
N LEU A 398 26.02 -18.47 -29.30
CA LEU A 398 26.78 -17.51 -28.51
C LEU A 398 27.10 -16.29 -29.38
N ILE A 399 26.75 -15.10 -28.89
CA ILE A 399 26.86 -13.84 -29.66
C ILE A 399 27.77 -12.79 -29.00
N GLU A 400 28.15 -13.00 -27.74
CA GLU A 400 28.99 -12.11 -26.94
C GLU A 400 29.90 -12.96 -26.05
#